data_AF-A0A7X1FTG9-F1
#
_entry.id   AF-A0A7X1FTG9-F1
#
_cell.length_a   1.000
_cell.length_b   1.000
_cell.length_c   1.000
_cell.angle_alpha   90.00
_cell.angle_beta   90.00
_cell.angle_gamma   90.00
#
_symmetry.space_group_name_H-M   'P 1'
#
loop_
_entity.id
_entity.type
_entity.pdbx_description
1 polymer ?
#
loop_
_entity_poly.entity_id
_entity_poly.type
_entity_poly.pdbx_seq_one_letter_code
_entity_poly.pdbx_strand_id
1 'polypeptide(L)'
;MKILQVGIDPARVPEALAAITPFACSAPILMQVQPLPEEAQDEQEFEELAVQVADAIQPTGNQPMRRTALQACLGGHDTFLDQMGDPDPSLRNAMGALSKALRPFSVLASPLDLICTRIKEYFAEGQPGAGGYRGTRYVPTKLGRRVYAILKARGVLR
;
A
#
# COMPACT_ATOMS: atom_id res chain seq x y z
N MET A 1 14.46 -5.20 15.06
CA MET A 1 13.91 -3.94 15.59
C MET A 1 12.74 -3.54 14.69
N LYS A 2 11.52 -3.37 15.22
CA LYS A 2 10.36 -2.88 14.46
C LYS A 2 10.06 -1.47 14.95
N ILE A 3 9.94 -0.52 14.04
CA ILE A 3 9.64 0.88 14.34
C ILE A 3 8.15 1.09 14.06
N LEU A 4 7.41 1.63 15.03
CA LEU A 4 6.03 2.06 14.88
C LEU A 4 6.02 3.59 14.81
N GLN A 5 5.47 4.14 13.73
CA GLN A 5 5.24 5.58 13.59
C GLN A 5 3.75 5.86 13.74
N VAL A 6 3.38 6.79 14.62
CA VAL A 6 1.99 7.15 14.89
C VAL A 6 1.88 8.68 14.84
N GLY A 7 0.98 9.19 14.02
CA GLY A 7 0.63 10.61 14.03
C GLY A 7 -0.24 10.93 15.23
N ILE A 8 0.26 11.74 16.16
CA ILE A 8 -0.44 12.08 17.41
C ILE A 8 -0.34 13.59 17.61
N ASP A 9 -1.45 14.22 17.98
CA ASP A 9 -1.45 15.60 18.47
C ASP A 9 -0.50 15.72 19.67
N PRO A 10 0.46 16.66 19.71
CA PRO A 10 1.38 16.83 20.83
C PRO A 10 0.69 16.85 22.21
N ALA A 11 -0.52 17.40 22.31
CA ALA A 11 -1.29 17.45 23.55
C ALA A 11 -1.77 16.07 24.03
N ARG A 12 -1.84 15.08 23.12
CA ARG A 12 -2.38 13.73 23.37
C ARG A 12 -1.31 12.65 23.47
N VAL A 13 -0.03 13.01 23.40
CA VAL A 13 1.09 12.08 23.60
C VAL A 13 0.97 11.28 24.90
N PRO A 14 0.57 11.84 26.07
CA PRO A 14 0.40 11.06 27.29
C PRO A 14 -0.66 9.95 27.18
N GLU A 15 -1.77 10.23 26.50
CA GLU A 15 -2.86 9.26 26.28
C GLU A 15 -2.39 8.12 25.37
N ALA A 16 -1.71 8.45 24.28
CA ALA A 16 -1.19 7.47 23.33
C ALA A 16 -0.12 6.57 23.97
N LEU A 17 0.76 7.14 24.80
CA LEU A 17 1.73 6.36 25.56
C LEU A 17 1.02 5.41 26.52
N ALA A 18 0.06 5.90 27.31
CA ALA A 18 -0.71 5.07 28.23
C ALA A 18 -1.43 3.90 27.52
N ALA A 19 -1.89 4.10 26.28
CA ALA A 19 -2.49 3.05 25.48
C ALA A 19 -1.50 2.02 24.95
N ILE A 20 -0.25 2.41 24.67
CA ILE A 20 0.78 1.53 24.08
C ILE A 20 1.58 0.78 25.15
N THR A 21 1.79 1.39 26.34
CA THR A 21 2.59 0.82 27.43
C THR A 21 2.21 -0.63 27.81
N PRO A 22 0.93 -1.02 27.91
CA PRO A 22 0.55 -2.40 28.23
C PRO A 22 1.07 -3.44 27.22
N PHE A 23 1.29 -3.03 25.96
CA PHE A 23 1.74 -3.90 24.88
C PHE A 23 3.27 -3.96 24.74
N ALA A 24 4.00 -3.13 25.48
CA ALA A 24 5.44 -3.00 25.33
C ALA A 24 6.26 -4.12 26.00
N CYS A 25 5.63 -5.12 26.66
CA CYS A 25 6.28 -6.32 27.24
C CYS A 25 7.63 -6.04 27.92
N SER A 26 7.71 -5.00 28.76
CA SER A 26 8.93 -4.59 29.49
C SER A 26 10.09 -4.10 28.63
N ALA A 27 9.89 -3.90 27.33
CA ALA A 27 10.89 -3.30 26.45
C ALA A 27 11.03 -1.80 26.76
N PRO A 28 12.25 -1.25 26.74
CA PRO A 28 12.45 0.19 26.90
C PRO A 28 11.78 0.93 25.73
N ILE A 29 10.82 1.80 26.05
CA ILE A 29 10.16 2.67 25.07
C ILE A 29 11.11 3.83 24.79
N LEU A 30 11.77 3.78 23.62
CA LEU A 30 12.56 4.90 23.12
C LEU A 30 11.62 5.87 22.39
N MET A 31 11.32 7.01 23.01
CA MET A 31 10.50 8.05 22.41
C MET A 31 11.38 9.08 21.72
N GLN A 32 11.28 9.18 20.40
CA GLN A 32 11.82 10.30 19.65
C GLN A 32 10.64 11.10 19.10
N VAL A 33 10.34 12.23 19.72
CA VAL A 33 9.37 13.19 19.19
C VAL A 33 10.08 13.94 18.09
N GLN A 34 9.80 13.58 16.85
CA GLN A 34 10.09 14.43 15.71
C GLN A 34 8.81 15.18 15.37
N PRO A 35 8.87 16.44 14.90
CA PRO A 35 7.73 17.02 14.22
C PRO A 35 7.30 16.01 13.16
N LEU A 36 5.98 15.73 13.07
CA LEU A 36 5.51 15.04 11.87
C LEU A 36 6.08 15.85 10.71
N PRO A 37 6.70 15.20 9.70
CA PRO A 37 6.84 15.86 8.43
C PRO A 37 5.45 16.41 8.13
N GLU A 38 5.32 17.72 7.94
CA GLU A 38 4.06 18.31 7.51
C GLU A 38 3.54 17.39 6.43
N GLU A 39 2.33 16.87 6.59
CA GLU A 39 1.74 16.10 5.50
C GLU A 39 1.77 17.04 4.31
N ALA A 40 2.66 16.76 3.35
CA ALA A 40 2.86 17.56 2.15
C ALA A 40 1.49 18.01 1.67
N GLN A 41 1.20 19.29 1.87
CA GLN A 41 -0.09 19.89 1.51
C GLN A 41 -0.20 20.09 0.00
N ASP A 42 0.85 19.76 -0.76
CA ASP A 42 0.86 19.94 -2.20
C ASP A 42 0.93 18.60 -2.94
N GLU A 43 -0.14 18.29 -3.66
CA GLU A 43 -0.16 17.26 -4.72
C GLU A 43 0.98 17.47 -5.75
N GLN A 44 1.55 18.68 -5.81
CA GLN A 44 2.69 19.06 -6.65
C GLN A 44 4.05 18.50 -6.17
N GLU A 45 4.25 18.25 -4.88
CA GLU A 45 5.57 17.86 -4.34
C GLU A 45 6.00 16.46 -4.81
N PHE A 46 5.05 15.67 -5.33
CA PHE A 46 5.31 14.34 -5.89
C PHE A 46 5.03 14.25 -7.40
N GLU A 47 4.82 15.37 -8.11
CA GLU A 47 4.42 15.31 -9.53
C GLU A 47 5.49 14.64 -10.40
N GLU A 48 6.75 15.04 -10.24
CA GLU A 48 7.88 14.45 -10.97
C GLU A 48 8.06 12.96 -10.63
N LEU A 49 7.95 12.62 -9.34
CA LEU A 49 8.02 11.24 -8.87
C LEU A 49 6.85 10.41 -9.43
N ALA A 50 5.64 10.97 -9.46
CA ALA A 50 4.46 10.31 -9.99
C ALA A 50 4.59 10.03 -11.49
N VAL A 51 5.15 10.97 -12.26
CA VAL A 51 5.46 10.76 -13.68
C VAL A 51 6.50 9.65 -13.86
N GLN A 52 7.62 9.71 -13.13
CA GLN A 52 8.68 8.69 -13.21
C GLN A 52 8.16 7.30 -12.84
N VAL A 53 7.35 7.21 -11.76
CA VAL A 53 6.72 5.96 -11.34
C VAL A 53 5.73 5.47 -12.39
N ALA A 54 4.90 6.35 -12.95
CA ALA A 54 3.95 6.00 -14.01
C ALA A 54 4.67 5.46 -15.25
N ASP A 55 5.75 6.10 -15.68
CA ASP A 55 6.59 5.66 -16.80
C ASP A 55 7.19 4.28 -16.53
N ALA A 56 7.69 4.04 -15.32
CA ALA A 56 8.33 2.78 -14.96
C ALA A 56 7.36 1.59 -14.90
N ILE A 57 6.11 1.82 -14.47
CA ILE A 57 5.13 0.74 -14.28
C ILE A 57 4.16 0.58 -15.45
N GLN A 58 4.15 1.51 -16.42
CA GLN A 58 3.25 1.48 -17.55
C GLN A 58 3.39 0.14 -18.34
N PRO A 59 2.31 -0.64 -18.49
CA PRO A 59 2.33 -1.89 -19.21
C PRO A 59 2.43 -1.63 -20.72
N THR A 60 3.21 -2.45 -21.40
CA THR A 60 3.24 -2.48 -22.87
C THR A 60 2.01 -3.21 -23.41
N GLY A 61 1.67 -3.01 -24.69
CA GLY A 61 0.45 -3.56 -25.29
C GLY A 61 0.29 -5.09 -25.20
N ASN A 62 1.40 -5.81 -25.06
CA ASN A 62 1.45 -7.26 -24.89
C ASN A 62 1.41 -7.75 -23.42
N GLN A 63 1.11 -6.87 -22.45
CA GLN A 63 1.11 -7.19 -21.02
C GLN A 63 -0.27 -6.96 -20.36
N PRO A 64 -1.34 -7.66 -20.81
CA PRO A 64 -2.70 -7.44 -20.30
C PRO A 64 -2.82 -7.68 -18.79
N MET A 65 -2.11 -8.67 -18.25
CA MET A 65 -2.13 -8.99 -16.82
C MET A 65 -1.47 -7.94 -15.94
N ARG A 66 -0.49 -7.19 -16.46
CA ARG A 66 0.07 -6.04 -15.73
C ARG A 66 -0.91 -4.89 -15.65
N ARG A 67 -1.72 -4.67 -16.70
CA ARG A 67 -2.81 -3.69 -16.66
C ARG A 67 -3.84 -4.07 -15.60
N THR A 68 -4.27 -5.34 -15.56
CA THR A 68 -5.19 -5.83 -14.52
C THR A 68 -4.61 -5.66 -13.13
N ALA A 69 -3.35 -6.01 -12.91
CA ALA A 69 -2.67 -5.84 -11.63
C ALA A 69 -2.60 -4.36 -11.19
N LEU A 70 -2.29 -3.44 -12.11
CA LEU A 70 -2.29 -2.01 -11.84
C LEU A 70 -3.68 -1.49 -11.51
N GLN A 71 -4.69 -1.90 -12.27
CA GLN A 71 -6.07 -1.53 -12.01
C GLN A 71 -6.48 -1.99 -10.61
N ALA A 72 -6.10 -3.21 -10.20
CA ALA A 72 -6.38 -3.71 -8.87
C ALA A 72 -5.69 -2.88 -7.76
N CYS A 73 -4.40 -2.61 -7.92
CA CYS A 73 -3.60 -1.87 -6.92
C CYS A 73 -4.03 -0.41 -6.77
N LEU A 74 -4.24 0.27 -7.91
CA LEU A 74 -4.43 1.72 -7.98
C LEU A 74 -5.90 2.14 -8.05
N GLY A 75 -6.79 1.25 -8.48
CA GLY A 75 -8.24 1.47 -8.48
C GLY A 75 -8.89 1.20 -7.11
N GLY A 76 -8.13 0.67 -6.15
CA GLY A 76 -8.63 0.38 -4.81
C GLY A 76 -9.48 -0.89 -4.72
N HIS A 77 -9.14 -1.91 -5.50
CA HIS A 77 -9.86 -3.18 -5.50
C HIS A 77 -9.43 -4.10 -4.35
N ASP A 78 -10.25 -5.13 -4.11
CA ASP A 78 -9.93 -6.27 -3.27
C ASP A 78 -9.81 -7.57 -4.09
N THR A 79 -9.30 -8.62 -3.44
CA THR A 79 -9.14 -9.94 -4.04
C THR A 79 -10.08 -10.99 -3.44
N PHE A 80 -11.23 -10.60 -2.85
CA PHE A 80 -12.05 -11.54 -2.06
C PHE A 80 -12.73 -12.62 -2.92
N LEU A 81 -13.07 -12.29 -4.17
CA LEU A 81 -13.76 -13.19 -5.09
C LEU A 81 -12.79 -14.02 -5.96
N ASP A 82 -11.54 -13.58 -6.10
CA ASP A 82 -10.53 -14.23 -6.94
C ASP A 82 -9.84 -15.42 -6.24
N GLN A 83 -10.07 -15.61 -4.93
CA GLN A 83 -9.38 -16.62 -4.12
C GLN A 83 -10.22 -17.89 -3.85
N MET A 84 -11.04 -18.31 -4.83
CA MET A 84 -11.75 -19.60 -4.82
C MET A 84 -10.80 -20.82 -4.96
N GLY A 85 -9.69 -20.84 -4.21
CA GLY A 85 -8.83 -22.00 -4.04
C GLY A 85 -7.36 -21.80 -4.46
N ASP A 86 -7.07 -21.06 -5.53
CA ASP A 86 -5.68 -20.91 -6.00
C ASP A 86 -5.36 -19.48 -6.51
N PRO A 87 -4.19 -18.92 -6.13
CA PRO A 87 -3.76 -17.62 -6.63
C PRO A 87 -3.40 -17.74 -8.11
N ASP A 88 -4.05 -16.95 -8.98
CA ASP A 88 -3.72 -16.86 -10.41
C ASP A 88 -2.21 -16.59 -10.58
N PRO A 89 -1.43 -17.55 -11.13
CA PRO A 89 0.00 -17.40 -11.32
C PRO A 89 0.35 -16.18 -12.17
N SER A 90 -0.50 -15.83 -13.14
CA SER A 90 -0.30 -14.70 -14.04
C SER A 90 -0.48 -13.37 -13.32
N LEU A 91 -1.50 -13.25 -12.47
CA LEU A 91 -1.70 -12.09 -11.62
C LEU A 91 -0.56 -11.94 -10.60
N ARG A 92 -0.15 -13.04 -9.97
CA ARG A 92 1.00 -13.06 -9.04
C ARG A 92 2.29 -12.59 -9.73
N ASN A 93 2.56 -13.08 -10.94
CA ASN A 93 3.72 -12.68 -11.73
C ASN A 93 3.63 -11.21 -12.14
N ALA A 94 2.44 -10.72 -12.50
CA ALA A 94 2.21 -9.32 -12.81
C ALA A 94 2.48 -8.41 -11.60
N MET A 95 2.00 -8.79 -10.41
CA MET A 95 2.28 -8.09 -9.15
C MET A 95 3.77 -8.09 -8.80
N GLY A 96 4.46 -9.21 -9.00
CA GLY A 96 5.91 -9.31 -8.82
C GLY A 96 6.68 -8.40 -9.78
N ALA A 97 6.25 -8.32 -11.03
CA ALA A 97 6.84 -7.41 -12.02
C ALA A 97 6.64 -5.94 -11.64
N LEU A 98 5.44 -5.57 -11.15
CA LEU A 98 5.18 -4.23 -10.62
C LEU A 98 6.08 -3.90 -9.43
N SER A 99 6.19 -4.83 -8.47
CA SER A 99 7.09 -4.65 -7.33
C SER A 99 8.56 -4.48 -7.75
N LYS A 100 8.99 -5.15 -8.82
CA LYS A 100 10.36 -5.01 -9.36
C LYS A 100 10.55 -3.65 -10.02
N ALA A 101 9.58 -3.18 -10.80
CA ALA A 101 9.63 -1.87 -11.45
C ALA A 101 9.65 -0.71 -10.45
N LEU A 102 9.00 -0.88 -9.29
CA LEU A 102 8.96 0.12 -8.22
C LEU A 102 10.20 0.13 -7.32
N ARG A 103 11.04 -0.91 -7.38
CA ARG A 103 12.20 -1.06 -6.48
C ARG A 103 13.16 0.15 -6.50
N PRO A 104 13.47 0.79 -7.65
CA PRO A 104 14.34 1.96 -7.68
C PRO A 104 13.81 3.17 -6.90
N PHE A 105 12.48 3.23 -6.69
CA PHE A 105 11.79 4.37 -6.07
C PHE A 105 11.44 4.14 -4.60
N SER A 106 11.78 2.98 -4.04
CA SER A 106 11.34 2.59 -2.70
C SER A 106 12.39 1.78 -1.93
N VAL A 107 12.70 2.25 -0.72
CA VAL A 107 13.48 1.52 0.30
C VAL A 107 12.61 0.60 1.17
N LEU A 108 11.29 0.63 0.97
CA LEU A 108 10.35 -0.19 1.75
C LEU A 108 10.54 -1.68 1.48
N ALA A 109 10.18 -2.49 2.49
CA ALA A 109 10.22 -3.94 2.40
C ALA A 109 9.43 -4.47 1.18
N SER A 110 8.25 -3.88 0.92
CA SER A 110 7.54 -4.06 -0.34
C SER A 110 7.46 -2.74 -1.10
N PRO A 111 8.07 -2.66 -2.30
CA PRO A 111 7.96 -1.50 -3.18
C PRO A 111 6.52 -1.12 -3.58
N LEU A 112 5.58 -2.07 -3.52
CA LEU A 112 4.16 -1.81 -3.75
C LEU A 112 3.57 -0.86 -2.69
N ASP A 113 4.13 -0.85 -1.48
CA ASP A 113 3.67 0.01 -0.40
C ASP A 113 3.91 1.50 -0.68
N LEU A 114 4.71 1.83 -1.70
CA LEU A 114 4.89 3.19 -2.23
C LEU A 114 3.59 3.74 -2.85
N ILE A 115 2.84 2.89 -3.57
CA ILE A 115 1.66 3.30 -4.35
C ILE A 115 0.34 2.78 -3.77
N CYS A 116 0.36 1.76 -2.92
CA CYS A 116 -0.84 1.24 -2.29
C CYS A 116 -0.57 0.64 -0.91
N THR A 117 -1.47 0.90 0.04
CA THR A 117 -1.51 0.18 1.30
C THR A 117 -2.24 -1.15 1.11
N ARG A 118 -1.63 -2.24 1.56
CA ARG A 118 -2.20 -3.60 1.47
C ARG A 118 -2.80 -3.99 2.80
N ILE A 119 -4.11 -4.18 2.83
CA ILE A 119 -4.86 -4.57 4.02
C ILE A 119 -5.29 -6.02 3.84
N LYS A 120 -4.68 -6.93 4.61
CA LYS A 120 -5.10 -8.33 4.64
C LYS A 120 -6.42 -8.43 5.38
N GLU A 121 -7.41 -9.02 4.75
CA GLU A 121 -8.69 -9.32 5.39
C GLU A 121 -8.82 -10.83 5.59
N TYR A 122 -9.53 -11.18 6.66
CA TYR A 122 -9.74 -12.54 7.12
C TYR A 122 -11.23 -12.77 7.29
N PHE A 123 -11.68 -14.02 7.15
CA PHE A 123 -13.08 -14.36 7.41
C PHE A 123 -13.44 -14.09 8.87
N ALA A 124 -14.59 -13.46 9.06
CA ALA A 124 -15.10 -13.12 10.38
C ALA A 124 -15.46 -14.38 11.18
N GLU A 125 -15.44 -14.27 12.51
CA GLU A 125 -15.96 -15.33 13.37
C GLU A 125 -17.42 -15.66 13.02
N GLY A 126 -17.74 -16.94 13.01
CA GLY A 126 -19.08 -17.43 12.62
C GLY A 126 -19.30 -17.64 11.11
N GLN A 127 -18.31 -17.34 10.25
CA GLN A 127 -18.35 -17.72 8.83
C GLN A 127 -17.59 -19.04 8.57
N PRO A 128 -17.99 -19.83 7.56
CA PRO A 128 -17.17 -20.95 7.08
C PRO A 128 -15.76 -20.44 6.73
N GLY A 129 -14.72 -21.00 7.36
CA GLY A 129 -13.33 -20.55 7.18
C GLY A 129 -12.89 -19.41 8.10
N ALA A 130 -13.61 -19.14 9.20
CA ALA A 130 -13.25 -18.13 10.22
C ALA A 130 -11.76 -18.19 10.62
N GLY A 131 -11.12 -17.01 10.69
CA GLY A 131 -9.67 -16.88 10.91
C GLY A 131 -8.80 -17.19 9.69
N GLY A 132 -9.38 -17.76 8.64
CA GLY A 132 -8.74 -17.96 7.34
C GLY A 132 -8.56 -16.63 6.58
N TYR A 133 -7.50 -16.55 5.81
CA TYR A 133 -7.23 -15.41 4.93
C TYR A 133 -8.30 -15.34 3.83
N ARG A 134 -8.95 -14.18 3.70
CA ARG A 134 -10.02 -13.91 2.73
C ARG A 134 -9.50 -13.22 1.48
N GLY A 135 -8.46 -12.41 1.63
CA GLY A 135 -7.87 -11.66 0.53
C GLY A 135 -7.17 -10.39 0.99
N THR A 136 -6.70 -9.61 0.03
CA THR A 136 -6.08 -8.30 0.30
C THR A 136 -6.93 -7.22 -0.35
N ARG A 137 -7.27 -6.20 0.42
CA ARG A 137 -7.79 -4.94 -0.07
C ARG A 137 -6.63 -3.98 -0.31
N TYR A 138 -6.58 -3.41 -1.51
CA TYR A 138 -5.58 -2.41 -1.88
C TYR A 138 -6.19 -1.02 -1.69
N VAL A 139 -5.49 -0.13 -1.00
CA VAL A 139 -5.91 1.26 -0.80
C VAL A 139 -4.83 2.17 -1.38
N PRO A 140 -5.10 2.91 -2.47
CA PRO A 140 -4.10 3.77 -3.10
C PRO A 140 -3.61 4.88 -2.17
N THR A 141 -2.29 5.07 -2.10
CA THR A 141 -1.65 6.20 -1.39
C THR A 141 -1.90 7.52 -2.13
N LYS A 142 -1.54 8.67 -1.56
CA LYS A 142 -1.61 9.98 -2.28
C LYS A 142 -0.83 9.90 -3.61
N LEU A 143 0.40 9.39 -3.58
CA LEU A 143 1.21 9.11 -4.78
C LEU A 143 0.54 8.11 -5.73
N GLY A 144 0.00 7.00 -5.21
CA GLY A 144 -0.71 6.01 -6.03
C GLY A 144 -1.91 6.58 -6.77
N ARG A 145 -2.70 7.46 -6.13
CA ARG A 145 -3.83 8.15 -6.77
C ARG A 145 -3.35 9.07 -7.90
N ARG A 146 -2.23 9.78 -7.70
CA ARG A 146 -1.67 10.64 -8.74
C ARG A 146 -1.15 9.82 -9.93
N VAL A 147 -0.43 8.74 -9.66
CA VAL A 147 0.02 7.77 -10.69
C VAL A 147 -1.18 7.18 -11.45
N TYR A 148 -2.26 6.82 -10.76
CA TYR A 148 -3.50 6.36 -11.39
C TYR A 148 -4.07 7.42 -12.34
N ALA A 149 -4.16 8.67 -11.91
CA ALA A 149 -4.67 9.77 -12.73
C ALA A 149 -3.82 9.97 -14.00
N ILE A 150 -2.49 9.93 -13.88
CA ILE A 150 -1.56 10.03 -15.02
C ILE A 150 -1.78 8.86 -16.00
N LEU A 151 -1.81 7.63 -15.51
CA LEU A 151 -2.00 6.45 -16.36
C LEU A 151 -3.40 6.43 -17.01
N LYS A 152 -4.43 6.92 -16.33
CA LYS A 152 -5.77 7.09 -16.88
C LYS A 152 -5.80 8.15 -17.98
N ALA A 153 -5.17 9.31 -17.76
CA ALA A 153 -5.05 10.37 -18.76
C ALA A 153 -4.30 9.91 -20.03
N ARG A 154 -3.34 8.98 -19.87
CA ARG A 154 -2.61 8.33 -20.98
C ARG A 154 -3.39 7.21 -21.68
N GLY A 155 -4.61 6.89 -21.25
CA GLY A 155 -5.42 5.81 -21.80
C GLY A 155 -4.91 4.40 -21.46
N VAL A 156 -4.04 4.27 -20.45
CA VAL A 156 -3.46 3.00 -20.02
C VAL A 156 -4.42 2.24 -19.10
N LEU A 157 -5.04 2.97 -18.17
CA LEU A 157 -6.03 2.48 -17.22
C LEU A 157 -7.42 3.05 -17.54
N ARG A 158 -8.47 2.35 -17.11
CA ARG A 158 -9.87 2.76 -17.30
C ARG A 158 -10.42 3.37 -16.01
#